data_AF-A0A936LVE8-F1
#
_entry.id   AF-A0A936LVE8-F1
#
_cell.length_a   1.000
_cell.length_b   1.000
_cell.length_c   1.000
_cell.angle_alpha   90.00
_cell.angle_beta   90.00
_cell.angle_gamma   90.00
#
_symmetry.space_group_name_H-M   'P 1'
#
loop_
_entity.id
_entity.type
_entity.pdbx_description
1 polymer ?
#
loop_
_entity_poly.entity_id
_entity_poly.type
_entity_poly.pdbx_seq_one_letter_code
_entity_poly.pdbx_strand_id
1 'polypeptide(L)'
;MNKKILICFCLTLGITFNLFGQKKKPPMGMFIAESQYKDFIPISPMEFEQTVVIYDKSKSKFDTLSIKELSANSDLCRQFLPNETVYASVKKVDNSAEASFGPATLSGEQGSYTITMDYGKFTTLKILNGTTCEGFAKVGIGIRVTAQITTFKAGVDISSLFGLGIAAKTNQLRGQLSVDVIGMESGKITDLITLPIDISEASIQTALQSMSAIKSKIYDAETRLYPQILAVKRANQGNCTVFEILNTIEVPEMTARDKGFNDGRAMRTLIDSINSFYQNNGKYPNGLDEVNAHAAILALKKGTS
;
A
#
# COMPACT_ATOMS: atom_id res chain seq x y z
N MET A 1 -28.11 -87.69 -33.62
CA MET A 1 -27.93 -87.72 -32.15
C MET A 1 -27.37 -86.36 -31.72
N ASN A 2 -28.12 -85.62 -30.90
CA ASN A 2 -27.74 -84.46 -30.07
C ASN A 2 -27.25 -83.12 -30.67
N LYS A 3 -28.14 -82.13 -30.54
CA LYS A 3 -27.99 -80.78 -29.96
C LYS A 3 -26.84 -79.88 -30.48
N LYS A 4 -27.18 -78.67 -30.93
CA LYS A 4 -27.22 -77.46 -30.06
C LYS A 4 -27.80 -76.24 -30.80
N ILE A 5 -28.62 -75.52 -30.05
CA ILE A 5 -29.27 -74.23 -30.30
C ILE A 5 -28.21 -73.12 -30.32
N LEU A 6 -28.27 -72.21 -31.29
CA LEU A 6 -27.53 -70.94 -31.28
C LEU A 6 -28.53 -69.80 -31.43
N ILE A 7 -28.93 -69.24 -30.29
CA ILE A 7 -29.71 -68.00 -30.19
C ILE A 7 -28.71 -66.84 -30.31
N CYS A 8 -28.89 -66.02 -31.35
CA CYS A 8 -28.11 -64.82 -31.58
C CYS A 8 -28.63 -63.71 -30.64
N PHE A 9 -27.92 -63.46 -29.54
CA PHE A 9 -28.18 -62.35 -28.64
C PHE A 9 -27.25 -61.19 -29.04
N CYS A 10 -27.77 -60.24 -29.83
CA CYS A 10 -27.08 -58.98 -30.12
C CYS A 10 -27.05 -58.12 -28.86
N LEU A 11 -25.97 -58.24 -28.07
CA LEU A 11 -25.64 -57.33 -26.99
C LEU A 11 -25.09 -56.04 -27.61
N THR A 12 -25.91 -55.00 -27.71
CA THR A 12 -25.45 -53.64 -28.03
C THR A 12 -24.64 -53.10 -26.85
N LEU A 13 -23.32 -53.18 -26.92
CA LEU A 13 -22.43 -52.41 -26.03
C LEU A 13 -22.54 -50.93 -26.41
N GLY A 14 -23.36 -50.18 -25.67
CA GLY A 14 -23.30 -48.73 -25.64
C GLY A 14 -21.99 -48.28 -24.99
N ILE A 15 -20.97 -47.98 -25.79
CA ILE A 15 -19.78 -47.28 -25.33
C ILE A 15 -20.18 -45.81 -25.15
N THR A 16 -20.57 -45.44 -23.93
CA THR A 16 -20.70 -44.04 -23.54
C THR A 16 -19.31 -43.41 -23.52
N PHE A 17 -19.00 -42.60 -24.54
CA PHE A 17 -17.86 -41.67 -24.54
C PHE A 17 -18.10 -40.60 -23.46
N ASN A 18 -17.76 -40.90 -22.21
CA ASN A 18 -17.59 -39.90 -21.15
C ASN A 18 -16.12 -39.50 -21.10
N LEU A 19 -15.69 -38.64 -22.02
CA LEU A 19 -14.45 -37.87 -21.92
C LEU A 19 -14.70 -36.44 -22.39
N PHE A 20 -15.69 -35.78 -21.78
CA PHE A 20 -15.60 -34.33 -21.62
C PHE A 20 -14.54 -34.08 -20.54
N GLY A 21 -13.29 -33.92 -20.99
CA GLY A 21 -12.26 -33.35 -20.15
C GLY A 21 -12.78 -32.02 -19.62
N GLN A 22 -13.11 -31.98 -18.33
CA GLN A 22 -13.32 -30.72 -17.63
C GLN A 22 -12.02 -29.94 -17.81
N LYS A 23 -12.03 -28.94 -18.71
CA LYS A 23 -11.02 -27.88 -18.69
C LYS A 23 -11.10 -27.32 -17.28
N LYS A 24 -10.17 -27.71 -16.40
CA LYS A 24 -10.02 -27.10 -15.08
C LYS A 24 -9.89 -25.61 -15.36
N LYS A 25 -10.94 -24.85 -15.02
CA LYS A 25 -10.90 -23.39 -15.07
C LYS A 25 -9.66 -22.99 -14.28
N PRO A 26 -8.76 -22.16 -14.84
CA PRO A 26 -7.60 -21.71 -14.10
C PRO A 26 -8.09 -21.11 -12.77
N PRO A 27 -7.37 -21.32 -11.65
CA PRO A 27 -7.77 -20.77 -10.36
C PRO A 27 -7.94 -19.26 -10.54
N MET A 28 -9.18 -18.78 -10.47
CA MET A 28 -9.49 -17.37 -10.63
C MET A 28 -8.83 -16.62 -9.47
N GLY A 29 -8.10 -15.55 -9.76
CA GLY A 29 -7.66 -14.62 -8.72
C GLY A 29 -8.90 -14.14 -7.96
N MET A 30 -8.98 -14.45 -6.67
CA MET A 30 -10.15 -14.11 -5.86
C MET A 30 -10.15 -12.59 -5.63
N PHE A 31 -11.00 -11.88 -6.35
CA PHE A 31 -11.30 -10.48 -6.05
C PHE A 31 -12.04 -10.44 -4.71
N ILE A 32 -11.57 -9.60 -3.80
CA ILE A 32 -12.18 -9.37 -2.50
C ILE A 32 -12.86 -8.00 -2.49
N ALA A 33 -13.92 -7.87 -1.70
CA ALA A 33 -14.61 -6.59 -1.54
C ALA A 33 -13.66 -5.51 -1.02
N GLU A 34 -13.87 -4.26 -1.41
CA GLU A 34 -13.09 -3.10 -0.92
C GLU A 34 -13.01 -3.08 0.61
N SER A 35 -14.11 -3.39 1.28
CA SER A 35 -14.22 -3.48 2.74
C SER A 35 -13.30 -4.53 3.39
N GLN A 36 -12.88 -5.55 2.62
CA GLN A 36 -12.02 -6.64 3.07
C GLN A 36 -10.57 -6.47 2.60
N TYR A 37 -10.29 -5.47 1.75
CA TYR A 37 -8.98 -5.20 1.21
C TYR A 37 -8.06 -4.58 2.26
N LYS A 38 -6.99 -5.31 2.62
CA LYS A 38 -6.09 -4.95 3.74
C LYS A 38 -4.87 -4.13 3.33
N ASP A 39 -4.72 -3.83 2.05
CA ASP A 39 -3.60 -3.05 1.52
C ASP A 39 -4.05 -1.64 1.12
N PHE A 40 -3.11 -0.81 0.66
CA PHE A 40 -3.40 0.54 0.20
C PHE A 40 -4.18 0.52 -1.11
N ILE A 41 -5.30 1.25 -1.12
CA ILE A 41 -6.12 1.49 -2.30
C ILE A 41 -5.71 2.84 -2.89
N PRO A 42 -5.27 2.88 -4.16
CA PRO A 42 -5.06 4.12 -4.89
C PRO A 42 -6.34 4.96 -4.91
N ILE A 43 -6.23 6.24 -4.58
CA ILE A 43 -7.34 7.19 -4.68
C ILE A 43 -6.99 8.31 -5.65
N SER A 44 -7.99 8.98 -6.21
CA SER A 44 -7.74 10.20 -6.98
C SER A 44 -6.89 11.18 -6.17
N PRO A 45 -5.91 11.85 -6.80
CA PRO A 45 -5.07 12.82 -6.13
C PRO A 45 -5.91 13.82 -5.33
N MET A 46 -5.61 13.94 -4.04
CA MET A 46 -6.39 14.73 -3.12
C MET A 46 -5.46 15.56 -2.24
N GLU A 47 -5.74 16.86 -2.18
CA GLU A 47 -5.13 17.76 -1.22
C GLU A 47 -5.63 17.45 0.19
N PHE A 48 -4.81 17.73 1.18
CA PHE A 48 -5.19 17.49 2.57
C PHE A 48 -4.51 18.52 3.48
N GLU A 49 -5.21 18.85 4.56
CA GLU A 49 -4.76 19.82 5.55
C GLU A 49 -4.33 19.07 6.81
N GLN A 50 -3.02 18.87 6.97
CA GLN A 50 -2.43 18.28 8.16
C GLN A 50 -1.09 18.96 8.46
N THR A 51 -0.76 19.08 9.74
CA THR A 51 0.58 19.52 10.16
C THR A 51 1.47 18.31 10.41
N VAL A 52 2.74 18.43 10.06
CA VAL A 52 3.76 17.40 10.25
C VAL A 52 4.93 17.96 11.03
N VAL A 53 5.54 17.12 11.86
CA VAL A 53 6.75 17.47 12.61
C VAL A 53 7.95 17.03 11.80
N ILE A 54 8.86 17.95 11.50
CA ILE A 54 10.07 17.69 10.73
C ILE A 54 11.30 18.29 11.41
N TYR A 55 12.44 17.63 11.32
CA TYR A 55 13.70 18.19 11.79
C TYR A 55 14.25 19.16 10.74
N ASP A 56 14.24 20.46 11.05
CA ASP A 56 14.84 21.50 10.22
C ASP A 56 16.33 21.64 10.55
N LYS A 57 17.17 21.15 9.64
CA LYS A 57 18.63 21.22 9.77
C LYS A 57 19.15 22.65 9.86
N SER A 58 18.52 23.61 9.18
CA SER A 58 18.96 25.01 9.17
C SER A 58 18.76 25.67 10.53
N LYS A 59 17.71 25.27 11.25
CA LYS A 59 17.39 25.75 12.60
C LYS A 59 17.90 24.81 13.70
N SER A 60 18.44 23.65 13.33
CA SER A 60 18.86 22.57 14.24
C SER A 60 17.79 22.18 15.28
N LYS A 61 16.51 22.22 14.89
CA LYS A 61 15.37 21.93 15.78
C LYS A 61 14.24 21.24 15.02
N PHE A 62 13.32 20.62 15.76
CA PHE A 62 12.05 20.18 15.20
C PHE A 62 11.13 21.39 14.98
N ASP A 63 10.48 21.41 13.82
CA ASP A 63 9.48 22.40 13.44
C ASP A 63 8.16 21.69 13.10
N THR A 64 7.04 22.40 13.27
CA THR A 64 5.70 21.90 12.93
C THR A 64 5.18 22.72 11.77
N LEU A 65 5.00 22.08 10.62
CA LEU A 65 4.64 22.74 9.37
C LEU A 65 3.37 22.12 8.79
N SER A 66 2.49 22.95 8.23
CA SER A 66 1.45 22.49 7.30
C SER A 66 2.09 21.94 6.02
N ILE A 67 1.35 21.12 5.27
CA ILE A 67 1.81 20.63 3.96
C ILE A 67 2.09 21.77 2.99
N LYS A 68 1.35 22.88 3.07
CA LYS A 68 1.58 24.06 2.23
C LYS A 68 2.91 24.74 2.55
N GLU A 69 3.21 24.93 3.83
CA GLU A 69 4.51 25.48 4.28
C GLU A 69 5.66 24.54 3.90
N LEU A 70 5.46 23.23 4.05
CA LEU A 70 6.43 22.22 3.65
C LEU A 70 6.73 22.28 2.15
N SER A 71 5.70 22.44 1.31
CA SER A 71 5.82 22.53 -0.15
C SER A 71 6.59 23.76 -0.61
N ALA A 72 6.63 24.82 0.20
CA ALA A 72 7.43 26.01 -0.08
C ALA A 72 8.94 25.80 0.13
N ASN A 73 9.36 24.70 0.79
CA ASN A 73 10.76 24.37 1.01
C ASN A 73 11.07 22.99 0.44
N SER A 74 11.74 22.96 -0.72
CA SER A 74 12.02 21.71 -1.45
C SER A 74 12.84 20.71 -0.65
N ASP A 75 13.76 21.16 0.21
CA ASP A 75 14.64 20.26 0.96
C ASP A 75 13.91 19.60 2.12
N LEU A 76 13.11 20.38 2.86
CA LEU A 76 12.23 19.84 3.88
C LEU A 76 11.18 18.92 3.27
N CYS A 77 10.59 19.29 2.12
CA CYS A 77 9.65 18.43 1.41
C CYS A 77 10.30 17.10 1.00
N ARG A 78 11.53 17.10 0.47
CA ARG A 78 12.23 15.85 0.12
C ARG A 78 12.55 15.00 1.35
N GLN A 79 12.95 15.61 2.45
CA GLN A 79 13.17 14.91 3.72
C GLN A 79 11.87 14.28 4.26
N PHE A 80 10.73 14.93 4.02
CA PHE A 80 9.42 14.40 4.38
C PHE A 80 8.99 13.20 3.53
N LEU A 81 9.63 12.91 2.39
CA LEU A 81 9.26 11.82 1.49
C LEU A 81 10.36 10.73 1.42
N PRO A 82 10.67 10.05 2.55
CA PRO A 82 11.78 9.12 2.63
C PRO A 82 11.50 7.78 1.94
N ASN A 83 10.22 7.37 1.81
CA ASN A 83 9.88 6.08 1.24
C ASN A 83 9.69 6.19 -0.27
N GLU A 84 9.93 5.09 -0.97
CA GLU A 84 9.72 4.97 -2.40
C GLU A 84 9.13 3.59 -2.72
N THR A 85 8.18 3.52 -3.65
CA THR A 85 7.56 2.25 -4.03
C THR A 85 7.10 2.27 -5.48
N VAL A 86 7.02 1.07 -6.07
CA VAL A 86 6.21 0.79 -7.25
C VAL A 86 5.16 -0.23 -6.84
N TYR A 87 3.89 0.08 -7.09
CA TYR A 87 2.77 -0.74 -6.65
C TYR A 87 1.74 -0.88 -7.77
N ALA A 88 1.27 -2.10 -8.01
CA ALA A 88 0.20 -2.37 -8.96
C ALA A 88 -1.02 -2.91 -8.24
N SER A 89 -2.19 -2.41 -8.62
CA SER A 89 -3.49 -2.89 -8.13
C SER A 89 -4.45 -3.07 -9.28
N VAL A 90 -5.39 -3.99 -9.11
CA VAL A 90 -6.45 -4.23 -10.08
C VAL A 90 -7.80 -4.17 -9.39
N LYS A 91 -8.62 -3.27 -9.90
CA LYS A 91 -10.02 -3.09 -9.53
C LYS A 91 -10.89 -3.66 -10.64
N LYS A 92 -11.77 -4.59 -10.30
CA LYS A 92 -12.84 -5.01 -11.19
C LYS A 92 -14.00 -4.02 -11.08
N VAL A 93 -14.51 -3.59 -12.23
CA VAL A 93 -15.67 -2.70 -12.34
C VAL A 93 -16.83 -3.56 -12.82
N ASP A 94 -17.68 -4.00 -11.90
CA ASP A 94 -18.91 -4.72 -12.20
C ASP A 94 -20.14 -3.80 -12.06
N ASN A 95 -21.33 -4.32 -12.41
CA ASN A 95 -22.59 -3.60 -12.25
C ASN A 95 -23.07 -3.53 -10.78
N SER A 96 -22.25 -3.99 -9.83
CA SER A 96 -22.57 -3.90 -8.41
C SER A 96 -22.06 -2.57 -7.86
N ALA A 97 -22.70 -2.08 -6.80
CA ALA A 97 -22.28 -0.83 -6.16
C ALA A 97 -20.93 -0.96 -5.41
N GLU A 98 -20.35 -2.17 -5.30
CA GLU A 98 -19.16 -2.44 -4.50
C GLU A 98 -17.96 -2.80 -5.38
N ALA A 99 -16.90 -2.00 -5.28
CA ALA A 99 -15.64 -2.29 -5.98
C ALA A 99 -14.97 -3.52 -5.36
N SER A 100 -14.35 -4.35 -6.21
CA SER A 100 -13.55 -5.49 -5.76
C SER A 100 -12.10 -5.40 -6.24
N PHE A 101 -11.18 -5.74 -5.35
CA PHE A 101 -9.73 -5.63 -5.52
C PHE A 101 -9.08 -7.00 -5.33
N GLY A 102 -7.99 -7.29 -6.02
CA GLY A 102 -7.28 -8.55 -5.82
C GLY A 102 -5.89 -8.58 -6.46
N PRO A 103 -5.04 -9.53 -6.06
CA PRO A 103 -3.82 -9.83 -6.78
C PRO A 103 -4.21 -10.35 -8.17
N ALA A 104 -3.98 -9.52 -9.18
CA ALA A 104 -4.30 -9.87 -10.54
C ALA A 104 -3.23 -10.80 -11.11
N THR A 105 -3.63 -12.03 -11.43
CA THR A 105 -2.87 -12.86 -12.35
C THR A 105 -3.65 -13.07 -13.65
N LEU A 106 -4.95 -13.35 -13.57
CA LEU A 106 -5.82 -13.59 -14.72
C LEU A 106 -7.21 -12.98 -14.50
N SER A 107 -7.86 -12.52 -15.59
CA SER A 107 -9.26 -12.13 -15.55
C SER A 107 -10.11 -13.36 -15.24
N GLY A 108 -10.79 -13.36 -14.09
CA GLY A 108 -11.66 -14.49 -13.72
C GLY A 108 -12.80 -14.68 -14.72
N GLU A 109 -13.29 -13.57 -15.29
CA GLU A 109 -14.37 -13.54 -16.26
C GLU A 109 -14.18 -12.42 -17.29
N GLN A 110 -15.13 -12.33 -18.22
CA GLN A 110 -15.24 -11.19 -19.12
C GLN A 110 -15.75 -9.98 -18.32
N GLY A 111 -15.14 -8.81 -18.49
CA GLY A 111 -15.62 -7.62 -17.78
C GLY A 111 -14.73 -6.39 -17.96
N SER A 112 -15.06 -5.34 -17.21
CA SER A 112 -14.29 -4.10 -17.16
C SER A 112 -13.36 -4.11 -15.95
N TYR A 113 -12.11 -3.70 -16.17
CA TYR A 113 -11.08 -3.65 -15.14
C TYR A 113 -10.34 -2.34 -15.21
N THR A 114 -9.93 -1.83 -14.05
CA THR A 114 -8.99 -0.71 -13.90
C THR A 114 -7.73 -1.26 -13.28
N ILE A 115 -6.64 -1.22 -14.03
CA ILE A 115 -5.30 -1.57 -13.56
C ILE A 115 -4.58 -0.26 -13.26
N THR A 116 -4.09 -0.10 -12.04
CA THR A 116 -3.38 1.08 -11.60
C THR A 116 -1.98 0.68 -11.18
N MET A 117 -0.97 1.28 -11.81
CA MET A 117 0.43 1.14 -11.43
C MET A 117 0.96 2.49 -10.96
N ASP A 118 1.31 2.57 -9.69
CA ASP A 118 1.83 3.77 -9.05
C ASP A 118 3.32 3.64 -8.83
N TYR A 119 4.07 4.63 -9.27
CA TYR A 119 5.35 4.99 -8.68
C TYR A 119 5.10 6.13 -7.68
N GLY A 120 5.62 6.02 -6.46
CA GLY A 120 5.45 7.09 -5.47
C GLY A 120 6.64 7.27 -4.54
N LYS A 121 6.98 8.54 -4.23
CA LYS A 121 7.81 8.91 -3.07
C LYS A 121 6.91 9.51 -2.00
N PHE A 122 6.92 8.94 -0.80
CA PHE A 122 5.88 9.22 0.19
C PHE A 122 6.35 9.04 1.64
N THR A 123 5.56 9.61 2.55
CA THR A 123 5.48 9.22 3.96
C THR A 123 4.12 8.58 4.22
N THR A 124 4.07 7.67 5.17
CA THR A 124 2.80 7.12 5.66
C THR A 124 2.35 7.93 6.87
N LEU A 125 1.20 8.60 6.76
CA LEU A 125 0.56 9.30 7.86
C LEU A 125 -0.64 8.51 8.39
N LYS A 126 -0.96 8.71 9.66
CA LYS A 126 -2.20 8.21 10.25
C LYS A 126 -3.35 9.16 9.89
N ILE A 127 -4.49 8.58 9.53
CA ILE A 127 -5.75 9.29 9.38
C ILE A 127 -6.46 9.21 10.71
N LEU A 128 -6.73 10.36 11.32
CA LEU A 128 -7.36 10.47 12.63
C LEU A 128 -8.74 11.12 12.52
N ASN A 129 -9.70 10.59 13.26
CA ASN A 129 -11.00 11.21 13.51
C ASN A 129 -11.10 11.47 15.02
N GLY A 130 -10.83 12.73 15.41
CA GLY A 130 -10.55 13.07 16.80
C GLY A 130 -9.28 12.37 17.28
N THR A 131 -9.41 11.50 18.29
CA THR A 131 -8.32 10.68 18.83
C THR A 131 -8.26 9.26 18.23
N THR A 132 -9.30 8.87 17.48
CA THR A 132 -9.42 7.53 16.91
C THR A 132 -8.68 7.44 15.59
N CYS A 133 -7.91 6.37 15.38
CA CYS A 133 -7.21 6.17 14.13
C CYS A 133 -8.05 5.35 13.15
N GLU A 134 -8.43 5.96 12.03
CA GLU A 134 -9.29 5.35 11.02
C GLU A 134 -8.51 4.62 9.92
N GLY A 135 -7.21 4.89 9.81
CA GLY A 135 -6.36 4.26 8.81
C GLY A 135 -5.04 4.96 8.59
N PHE A 136 -4.47 4.70 7.43
CA PHE A 136 -3.19 5.24 6.98
C PHE A 136 -3.33 5.82 5.57
N ALA A 137 -2.64 6.93 5.32
CA ALA A 137 -2.52 7.55 4.02
C ALA A 137 -1.05 7.51 3.57
N LYS A 138 -0.81 7.09 2.32
CA LYS A 138 0.44 7.41 1.64
C LYS A 138 0.33 8.85 1.15
N VAL A 139 1.13 9.72 1.73
CA VAL A 139 1.20 11.13 1.37
C VAL A 139 2.51 11.39 0.66
N GLY A 140 2.44 11.93 -0.55
CA GLY A 140 3.64 12.26 -1.29
C GLY A 140 3.40 12.68 -2.72
N ILE A 141 4.38 12.38 -3.55
CA ILE A 141 4.36 12.64 -4.97
C ILE A 141 4.42 11.33 -5.73
N GLY A 142 3.97 11.32 -6.97
CA GLY A 142 4.00 10.10 -7.75
C GLY A 142 3.64 10.26 -9.21
N ILE A 143 3.71 9.13 -9.89
CA ILE A 143 3.30 8.95 -11.27
C ILE A 143 2.36 7.75 -11.26
N ARG A 144 1.16 7.91 -11.82
CA ARG A 144 0.16 6.86 -11.90
C ARG A 144 -0.09 6.51 -13.34
N VAL A 145 0.06 5.24 -13.68
CA VAL A 145 -0.36 4.69 -14.96
C VAL A 145 -1.67 3.95 -14.74
N THR A 146 -2.73 4.36 -15.41
CA THR A 146 -4.05 3.73 -15.30
C THR A 146 -4.47 3.15 -16.64
N ALA A 147 -4.70 1.83 -16.66
CA ALA A 147 -5.26 1.12 -17.80
C ALA A 147 -6.72 0.77 -17.52
N GLN A 148 -7.63 1.37 -18.29
CA GLN A 148 -9.05 1.08 -18.25
C GLN A 148 -9.37 0.12 -19.40
N ILE A 149 -9.68 -1.13 -19.08
CA ILE A 149 -9.88 -2.18 -20.08
C ILE A 149 -11.27 -2.78 -20.04
N THR A 150 -11.68 -3.34 -21.17
CA THR A 150 -12.76 -4.31 -21.29
C THR A 150 -12.17 -5.57 -21.92
N THR A 151 -12.28 -6.71 -21.22
CA THR A 151 -11.90 -8.01 -21.77
C THR A 151 -13.03 -8.60 -22.60
N PHE A 152 -12.71 -9.43 -23.58
CA PHE A 152 -13.69 -10.13 -24.43
C PHE A 152 -13.81 -11.62 -24.07
N LYS A 153 -12.98 -12.10 -23.14
CA LYS A 153 -12.99 -13.47 -22.63
C LYS A 153 -12.44 -13.52 -21.21
N ALA A 154 -12.65 -14.64 -20.55
CA ALA A 154 -11.98 -14.98 -19.30
C ALA A 154 -10.52 -15.42 -19.54
N GLY A 155 -9.70 -15.42 -18.49
CA GLY A 155 -8.32 -15.88 -18.51
C GLY A 155 -7.35 -14.94 -19.22
N VAL A 156 -7.70 -13.66 -19.35
CA VAL A 156 -6.81 -12.64 -19.92
C VAL A 156 -5.78 -12.24 -18.87
N ASP A 157 -4.51 -12.18 -19.25
CA ASP A 157 -3.45 -11.70 -18.36
C ASP A 157 -3.63 -10.20 -18.09
N ILE A 158 -4.01 -9.88 -16.86
CA ILE A 158 -4.19 -8.52 -16.33
C ILE A 158 -3.21 -8.25 -15.18
N SER A 159 -2.18 -9.09 -15.04
CA SER A 159 -1.21 -9.04 -13.94
C SER A 159 -0.23 -7.89 -14.02
N SER A 160 0.01 -7.40 -15.24
CA SER A 160 1.01 -6.38 -15.53
C SER A 160 0.63 -5.60 -16.78
N LEU A 161 1.20 -4.40 -16.93
CA LEU A 161 1.04 -3.62 -18.16
C LEU A 161 1.50 -4.40 -19.41
N PHE A 162 2.60 -5.15 -19.33
CA PHE A 162 3.07 -5.97 -20.46
C PHE A 162 2.08 -7.07 -20.85
N GLY A 163 1.47 -7.74 -19.87
CA GLY A 163 0.40 -8.72 -20.10
C GLY A 163 -0.78 -8.11 -20.86
N LEU A 164 -1.15 -6.87 -20.52
CA LEU A 164 -2.20 -6.13 -21.23
C LEU A 164 -1.84 -5.87 -22.70
N GLY A 165 -0.58 -5.54 -22.99
CA GLY A 165 -0.11 -5.30 -24.37
C GLY A 165 -0.20 -6.53 -25.25
N ILE A 166 0.19 -7.70 -24.72
CA ILE A 166 0.08 -8.99 -25.42
C ILE A 166 -1.40 -9.36 -25.63
N ALA A 167 -2.24 -9.15 -24.62
CA ALA A 167 -3.66 -9.40 -24.69
C ALA A 167 -4.36 -8.50 -25.72
N ALA A 168 -3.98 -7.22 -25.81
CA ALA A 168 -4.47 -6.28 -26.81
C ALA A 168 -4.07 -6.72 -28.24
N LYS A 169 -2.78 -7.08 -28.44
CA LYS A 169 -2.27 -7.57 -29.74
C LYS A 169 -3.01 -8.80 -30.26
N THR A 170 -3.51 -9.63 -29.35
CA THR A 170 -4.26 -10.86 -29.67
C THR A 170 -5.79 -10.66 -29.61
N ASN A 171 -6.27 -9.42 -29.63
CA ASN A 171 -7.69 -9.04 -29.62
C ASN A 171 -8.47 -9.66 -28.45
N GLN A 172 -7.84 -9.80 -27.28
CA GLN A 172 -8.48 -10.37 -26.08
C GLN A 172 -9.08 -9.32 -25.16
N LEU A 173 -8.64 -8.07 -25.32
CA LEU A 173 -9.15 -6.90 -24.63
C LEU A 173 -9.06 -5.66 -25.53
N ARG A 174 -9.75 -4.61 -25.12
CA ARG A 174 -9.53 -3.23 -25.59
C ARG A 174 -9.49 -2.30 -24.39
N GLY A 175 -8.95 -1.10 -24.56
CA GLY A 175 -8.95 -0.12 -23.49
C GLY A 175 -8.02 1.05 -23.78
N GLN A 176 -7.91 1.92 -22.78
CA GLN A 176 -7.09 3.12 -22.84
C GLN A 176 -6.13 3.18 -21.66
N LEU A 177 -4.98 3.80 -21.91
CA LEU A 177 -3.93 4.06 -20.94
C LEU A 177 -3.86 5.56 -20.67
N SER A 178 -3.80 5.96 -19.41
CA SER A 178 -3.50 7.32 -18.97
C SER A 178 -2.29 7.34 -18.06
N VAL A 179 -1.58 8.48 -18.04
CA VAL A 179 -0.46 8.74 -17.14
C VAL A 179 -0.74 10.04 -16.40
N ASP A 180 -0.87 9.96 -15.08
CA ASP A 180 -1.10 11.09 -14.21
C ASP A 180 0.16 11.41 -13.41
N VAL A 181 0.48 12.69 -13.32
CA VAL A 181 1.52 13.23 -12.44
C VAL A 181 0.84 13.74 -11.18
N ILE A 182 1.30 13.27 -10.02
CA ILE A 182 0.67 13.56 -8.73
C ILE A 182 1.63 14.37 -7.87
N GLY A 183 1.20 15.56 -7.46
CA GLY A 183 1.94 16.42 -6.53
C GLY A 183 3.27 16.96 -7.06
N MET A 184 3.48 17.02 -8.38
CA MET A 184 4.69 17.58 -8.99
C MET A 184 4.32 18.59 -10.06
N GLU A 185 5.09 19.67 -10.12
CA GLU A 185 4.92 20.73 -11.10
C GLU A 185 6.27 21.16 -11.66
N SER A 186 6.39 21.10 -12.99
CA SER A 186 7.54 21.60 -13.75
C SER A 186 7.17 21.66 -15.22
N GLY A 187 7.64 22.69 -15.95
CA GLY A 187 7.45 22.76 -17.40
C GLY A 187 8.02 21.54 -18.12
N LYS A 188 9.17 21.02 -17.65
CA LYS A 188 9.79 19.81 -18.20
C LYS A 188 9.01 18.53 -17.95
N ILE A 189 8.12 18.53 -16.95
CA ILE A 189 7.23 17.39 -16.67
C ILE A 189 6.02 17.46 -17.59
N THR A 190 5.46 18.65 -17.82
CA THR A 190 4.30 18.85 -18.72
C THR A 190 4.56 18.28 -20.10
N ASP A 191 5.76 18.48 -20.66
CA ASP A 191 6.14 17.98 -21.99
C ASP A 191 6.23 16.44 -22.08
N LEU A 192 6.27 15.76 -20.93
CA LEU A 192 6.40 14.29 -20.83
C LEU A 192 5.05 13.60 -20.59
N ILE A 193 3.97 14.35 -20.34
CA ILE A 193 2.65 13.77 -20.08
C ILE A 193 2.04 13.34 -21.40
N THR A 194 1.77 12.05 -21.53
CA THR A 194 1.09 11.48 -22.69
C THR A 194 -0.41 11.67 -22.58
N LEU A 195 -1.06 12.09 -23.67
CA LEU A 195 -2.52 12.03 -23.77
C LEU A 195 -3.00 10.57 -23.62
N PRO A 196 -4.26 10.35 -23.21
CA PRO A 196 -4.84 9.02 -23.20
C PRO A 196 -4.74 8.36 -24.58
N ILE A 197 -4.18 7.15 -24.63
CA ILE A 197 -3.94 6.39 -25.86
C ILE A 197 -4.46 4.97 -25.72
N ASP A 198 -4.90 4.38 -26.83
CA ASP A 198 -5.35 2.99 -26.85
C ASP A 198 -4.24 2.05 -26.37
N ILE A 199 -4.64 0.98 -25.67
CA ILE A 199 -3.71 0.00 -25.12
C ILE A 199 -3.10 -0.85 -26.24
N SER A 200 -1.78 -0.83 -26.30
CA SER A 200 -0.93 -1.58 -27.21
C SER A 200 0.45 -1.75 -26.57
N GLU A 201 1.26 -2.65 -27.11
CA GLU A 201 2.65 -2.81 -26.68
C GLU A 201 3.44 -1.48 -26.79
N ALA A 202 3.20 -0.69 -27.85
CA ALA A 202 3.85 0.59 -28.07
C ALA A 202 3.42 1.67 -27.07
N SER A 203 2.12 1.77 -26.76
CA SER A 203 1.61 2.74 -25.78
C SER A 203 2.08 2.42 -24.36
N ILE A 204 2.16 1.14 -24.00
CA ILE A 204 2.72 0.69 -22.72
C ILE A 204 4.21 1.06 -22.62
N GLN A 205 5.00 0.80 -23.66
CA GLN A 205 6.42 1.20 -23.69
C GLN A 205 6.58 2.71 -23.54
N THR A 206 5.76 3.49 -24.25
CA THR A 206 5.77 4.96 -24.18
C THR A 206 5.42 5.46 -22.77
N ALA A 207 4.42 4.87 -22.11
CA ALA A 207 4.05 5.23 -20.73
C ALA A 207 5.17 4.91 -19.73
N LEU A 208 5.84 3.76 -19.85
CA LEU A 208 6.96 3.39 -18.99
C LEU A 208 8.18 4.31 -19.18
N GLN A 209 8.46 4.69 -20.43
CA GLN A 209 9.50 5.67 -20.75
C GLN A 209 9.17 7.05 -20.17
N SER A 210 7.93 7.50 -20.33
CA SER A 210 7.44 8.77 -19.79
C SER A 210 7.53 8.78 -18.25
N MET A 211 7.12 7.70 -17.60
CA MET A 211 7.26 7.54 -16.15
C MET A 211 8.72 7.62 -15.71
N SER A 212 9.64 6.99 -16.44
CA SER A 212 11.08 7.04 -16.13
C SER A 212 11.66 8.44 -16.32
N ALA A 213 11.25 9.12 -17.39
CA ALA A 213 11.65 10.49 -17.67
C ALA A 213 11.13 11.44 -16.59
N ILE A 214 9.84 11.37 -16.21
CA ILE A 214 9.25 12.18 -15.15
C ILE A 214 9.91 11.88 -13.81
N LYS A 215 10.18 10.61 -13.48
CA LYS A 215 10.88 10.23 -12.25
C LYS A 215 12.25 10.92 -12.15
N SER A 216 12.97 11.06 -13.26
CA SER A 216 14.26 11.76 -13.26
C SER A 216 14.14 13.26 -12.93
N LYS A 217 12.97 13.87 -13.13
CA LYS A 217 12.70 15.30 -12.88
C LYS A 217 12.38 15.63 -11.43
N ILE A 218 12.16 14.64 -10.57
CA ILE A 218 11.81 14.85 -9.14
C ILE A 218 12.87 15.69 -8.41
N TYR A 219 14.14 15.54 -8.80
CA TYR A 219 15.28 16.18 -8.16
C TYR A 219 15.78 17.41 -8.92
N ASP A 220 15.16 17.77 -10.05
CA ASP A 220 15.51 18.99 -10.78
C ASP A 220 15.17 20.21 -9.91
N ALA A 221 16.04 21.22 -9.93
CA ALA A 221 15.93 22.40 -9.08
C ALA A 221 14.64 23.22 -9.33
N GLU A 222 14.10 23.15 -10.54
CA GLU A 222 12.87 23.87 -10.93
C GLU A 222 11.58 23.08 -10.62
N THR A 223 11.70 21.82 -10.23
CA THR A 223 10.53 20.98 -9.93
C THR A 223 10.00 21.31 -8.55
N ARG A 224 8.77 21.82 -8.53
CA ARG A 224 8.03 22.06 -7.29
C ARG A 224 7.32 20.78 -6.86
N LEU A 225 7.40 20.50 -5.56
CA LEU A 225 6.78 19.33 -4.93
C LEU A 225 5.62 19.81 -4.05
N TYR A 226 4.45 19.24 -4.26
CA TYR A 226 3.23 19.50 -3.50
C TYR A 226 2.62 18.17 -3.07
N PRO A 227 3.02 17.61 -1.92
CA PRO A 227 2.57 16.28 -1.49
C PRO A 227 1.04 16.17 -1.40
N GLN A 228 0.49 15.11 -1.97
CA GLN A 228 -0.94 14.79 -2.00
C GLN A 228 -1.17 13.38 -1.47
N ILE A 229 -2.42 13.04 -1.13
CA ILE A 229 -2.77 11.65 -0.77
C ILE A 229 -2.74 10.80 -2.05
N LEU A 230 -1.86 9.81 -2.06
CA LEU A 230 -1.69 8.87 -3.18
C LEU A 230 -2.61 7.65 -3.03
N ALA A 231 -2.71 7.13 -1.81
CA ALA A 231 -3.45 5.91 -1.50
C ALA A 231 -3.82 5.87 -0.02
N VAL A 232 -4.90 5.16 0.31
CA VAL A 232 -5.40 5.00 1.68
C VAL A 232 -5.55 3.55 2.05
N LYS A 233 -5.40 3.24 3.33
CA LYS A 233 -5.61 1.93 3.92
C LYS A 233 -6.45 2.10 5.18
N ARG A 234 -7.59 1.41 5.28
CA ARG A 234 -8.42 1.44 6.49
C ARG A 234 -7.78 0.64 7.62
N ALA A 235 -7.99 1.12 8.85
CA ALA A 235 -7.73 0.33 10.05
C ALA A 235 -8.84 -0.72 10.24
N ASN A 236 -8.47 -1.92 10.68
CA ASN A 236 -9.47 -2.89 11.12
C ASN A 236 -10.05 -2.40 12.46
N GLN A 237 -11.37 -2.21 12.54
CA GLN A 237 -12.08 -1.90 13.79
C GLN A 237 -11.62 -0.61 14.51
N GLY A 238 -11.13 0.40 13.78
CA GLY A 238 -10.74 1.70 14.37
C GLY A 238 -9.44 1.69 15.18
N ASN A 239 -8.67 0.60 15.11
CA ASN A 239 -7.38 0.46 15.78
C ASN A 239 -6.26 0.38 14.74
N CYS A 240 -5.45 1.42 14.63
CA CYS A 240 -4.19 1.42 13.86
C CYS A 240 -3.06 0.73 14.63
N THR A 241 -3.33 -0.43 15.23
CA THR A 241 -2.37 -1.15 16.08
C THR A 241 -1.33 -1.88 15.23
N VAL A 242 -0.29 -1.14 14.84
CA VAL A 242 1.03 -1.70 14.55
C VAL A 242 1.68 -2.22 15.85
N PHE A 243 1.19 -1.78 17.02
CA PHE A 243 1.74 -2.07 18.35
C PHE A 243 1.67 -3.54 18.80
N GLU A 244 0.76 -4.38 18.30
CA GLU A 244 0.85 -5.83 18.58
C GLU A 244 2.07 -6.49 17.90
N ILE A 245 2.46 -5.98 16.73
CA ILE A 245 3.61 -6.47 15.95
C ILE A 245 4.92 -5.82 16.41
N LEU A 246 4.91 -4.54 16.77
CA LEU A 246 6.09 -3.86 17.32
C LEU A 246 6.44 -4.34 18.74
N ASN A 247 5.46 -4.79 19.52
CA ASN A 247 5.73 -5.45 20.80
C ASN A 247 6.37 -6.85 20.65
N THR A 248 6.37 -7.43 19.44
CA THR A 248 7.06 -8.70 19.11
C THR A 248 8.38 -8.49 18.36
N ILE A 249 8.63 -7.28 17.85
CA ILE A 249 9.95 -6.89 17.37
C ILE A 249 10.73 -6.48 18.62
N GLU A 250 11.48 -7.43 19.18
CA GLU A 250 12.51 -7.13 20.18
C GLU A 250 13.42 -6.04 19.60
N VAL A 251 13.27 -4.83 20.11
CA VAL A 251 14.32 -3.82 20.01
C VAL A 251 15.50 -4.44 20.77
N PRO A 252 16.68 -4.64 20.15
CA PRO A 252 17.81 -5.22 20.86
C PRO A 252 18.01 -4.44 22.14
N GLU A 253 17.97 -5.12 23.29
CA GLU A 253 18.23 -4.51 24.57
C GLU A 253 19.57 -3.77 24.49
N MET A 254 19.53 -2.44 24.50
CA MET A 254 20.73 -1.67 24.77
C MET A 254 21.09 -1.93 26.23
N THR A 255 22.03 -2.84 26.45
CA THR A 255 22.51 -3.16 27.79
C THR A 255 23.04 -1.90 28.46
N ALA A 256 22.80 -1.76 29.77
CA ALA A 256 23.23 -0.62 30.58
C ALA A 256 24.75 -0.33 30.51
N ARG A 257 25.53 -1.27 29.97
CA ARG A 257 26.96 -1.14 29.69
C ARG A 257 27.26 -0.03 28.66
N ASP A 258 26.36 0.22 27.72
CA ASP A 258 26.56 1.21 26.64
C ASP A 258 26.29 2.66 27.06
N LYS A 259 25.81 2.89 28.30
CA LYS A 259 25.51 4.26 28.81
C LYS A 259 26.48 4.77 29.89
N GLY A 260 27.54 4.04 30.22
CA GLY A 260 28.49 4.50 31.25
C GLY A 260 27.89 4.67 32.66
N PHE A 261 26.68 4.16 32.90
CA PHE A 261 26.05 4.16 34.22
C PHE A 261 26.49 2.91 34.98
N ASN A 262 27.64 3.02 35.66
CA ASN A 262 28.26 1.91 36.38
C ASN A 262 27.66 1.63 37.78
N ASP A 263 26.62 2.35 38.22
CA ASP A 263 26.07 2.14 39.56
C ASP A 263 24.56 1.91 39.56
N GLY A 264 24.16 0.65 39.68
CA GLY A 264 22.77 0.22 39.87
C GLY A 264 22.12 0.81 41.13
N ARG A 265 22.87 1.42 42.05
CA ARG A 265 22.30 2.21 43.16
C ARG A 265 21.64 3.49 42.69
N ALA A 266 22.21 4.21 41.73
CA ALA A 266 21.65 5.50 41.27
C ALA A 266 20.26 5.33 40.64
N MET A 267 20.05 4.25 39.88
CA MET A 267 18.75 3.94 39.29
C MET A 267 17.72 3.46 40.32
N ARG A 268 18.14 2.69 41.34
CA ARG A 268 17.25 2.34 42.45
C ARG A 268 16.83 3.59 43.24
N THR A 269 17.77 4.48 43.54
CA THR A 269 17.48 5.75 44.21
C THR A 269 16.53 6.63 43.40
N LEU A 270 16.64 6.64 42.07
CA LEU A 270 15.72 7.36 41.20
C LEU A 270 14.30 6.75 41.22
N ILE A 271 14.20 5.43 41.13
CA ILE A 271 12.91 4.70 41.21
C ILE A 271 12.24 4.95 42.57
N ASP A 272 13.01 4.88 43.66
CA ASP A 272 12.50 5.10 45.01
C ASP A 272 12.05 6.56 45.21
N SER A 273 12.79 7.52 44.65
CA SER A 273 12.42 8.94 44.70
C SER A 273 11.11 9.23 43.94
N ILE A 274 10.90 8.59 42.78
CA ILE A 274 9.67 8.72 41.99
C ILE A 274 8.48 8.10 42.74
N ASN A 275 8.67 6.92 43.36
CA ASN A 275 7.63 6.26 44.15
C ASN A 275 7.27 7.07 45.40
N SER A 276 8.24 7.60 46.13
CA SER A 276 7.98 8.48 47.28
C SER A 276 7.28 9.78 46.87
N PHE A 277 7.59 10.35 45.71
CA PHE A 277 6.87 11.52 45.20
C PHE A 277 5.39 11.22 44.95
N TYR A 278 5.07 10.06 44.35
CA TYR A 278 3.69 9.63 44.12
C TYR A 278 2.91 9.45 45.42
N GLN A 279 3.49 8.75 46.40
CA GLN A 279 2.85 8.52 47.71
C GLN A 279 2.53 9.83 48.44
N ASN A 280 3.37 10.85 48.29
CA ASN A 280 3.18 12.14 48.94
C ASN A 280 2.23 13.09 48.19
N ASN A 281 2.08 12.95 46.87
CA ASN A 281 1.35 13.93 46.05
C ASN A 281 0.14 13.36 45.28
N GLY A 282 -0.08 12.05 45.32
CA GLY A 282 -1.17 11.37 44.60
C GLY A 282 -1.06 11.43 43.07
N LYS A 283 0.09 11.87 42.54
CA LYS A 283 0.37 11.99 41.11
C LYS A 283 1.87 11.90 40.82
N TYR A 284 2.22 11.44 39.63
CA TYR A 284 3.62 11.35 39.21
C TYR A 284 4.17 12.73 38.76
N PRO A 285 5.50 12.93 38.80
CA PRO A 285 6.11 14.17 38.37
C PRO A 285 5.80 14.48 36.89
N ASN A 286 5.66 15.76 36.54
CA ASN A 286 5.51 16.25 35.17
C ASN A 286 4.28 15.74 34.38
N GLY A 287 3.18 15.40 35.06
CA GLY A 287 1.91 15.08 34.39
C GLY A 287 1.91 13.72 33.67
N LEU A 288 2.84 12.84 34.02
CA LEU A 288 2.79 11.43 33.63
C LEU A 288 1.52 10.79 34.21
N ASP A 289 0.67 10.22 33.36
CA ASP A 289 -0.45 9.41 33.83
C ASP A 289 0.05 8.09 34.46
N GLU A 290 -0.80 7.50 35.30
CA GLU A 290 -0.45 6.34 36.14
C GLU A 290 0.00 5.12 35.32
N VAL A 291 -0.55 4.95 34.11
CA VAL A 291 -0.25 3.84 33.21
C VAL A 291 1.15 4.01 32.59
N ASN A 292 1.46 5.21 32.12
CA ASN A 292 2.76 5.53 31.53
C ASN A 292 3.87 5.57 32.58
N ALA A 293 3.56 6.00 33.81
CA ALA A 293 4.49 5.97 34.93
C ALA A 293 4.80 4.54 35.38
N HIS A 294 3.79 3.66 35.48
CA HIS A 294 4.01 2.25 35.80
C HIS A 294 4.84 1.55 34.71
N ALA A 295 4.55 1.80 33.44
CA ALA A 295 5.30 1.25 32.32
C ALA A 295 6.77 1.70 32.34
N ALA A 296 7.01 3.00 32.63
CA ALA A 296 8.36 3.54 32.78
C ALA A 296 9.11 2.89 33.95
N ILE A 297 8.49 2.77 35.14
CA ILE A 297 9.11 2.12 36.31
C ILE A 297 9.40 0.64 36.03
N LEU A 298 8.52 -0.07 35.32
CA LEU A 298 8.73 -1.45 34.94
C LEU A 298 9.91 -1.61 33.97
N ALA A 299 10.04 -0.70 33.01
CA ALA A 299 11.16 -0.66 32.07
C ALA A 299 12.48 -0.36 32.78
N LEU A 300 12.49 0.53 33.78
CA LEU A 300 13.68 0.83 34.57
C LEU A 300 14.09 -0.33 35.48
N LYS A 301 13.13 -1.04 36.08
CA LYS A 301 13.41 -2.24 36.90
C LYS A 301 14.03 -3.36 36.07
N LYS A 302 13.52 -3.60 34.86
CA LYS A 302 14.06 -4.61 33.93
C LYS A 302 15.51 -4.34 33.51
N GLY A 303 15.92 -3.07 33.46
CA GLY A 303 17.30 -2.68 33.17
C GLY A 303 18.29 -2.79 34.35
N THR A 304 17.84 -3.23 35.54
CA THR A 304 18.67 -3.38 36.76
C THR A 304 18.80 -4.83 37.25
N SER A 305 18.22 -5.78 36.54
CA SER A 305 18.28 -7.24 36.78
C SER A 305 19.34 -7.91 35.91
#